data_AF-A0A1B3ND62-F1
#
_entry.id   AF-A0A1B3ND62-F1
#
_cell.length_a   1.000
_cell.length_b   1.000
_cell.length_c   1.000
_cell.angle_alpha   90.00
_cell.angle_beta   90.00
_cell.angle_gamma   90.00
#
_symmetry.space_group_name_H-M   'P 1'
#
loop_
_entity.id
_entity.type
_entity.pdbx_description
1 polymer ?
#
loop_
_entity_poly.entity_id
_entity_poly.type
_entity_poly.pdbx_seq_one_letter_code
_entity_poly.pdbx_strand_id
1 'polypeptide(L)'
;MGEVVQLGAGYPDESLLDFLKREGPVRTDSVANRFGWTLAAARGHLRLLEQKGHIVSRLETVRGRRSGGRIYGWSIVPATGGDTPRP
;
A
#
# COMPACT_ATOMS: atom_id res chain seq x y z
N MET A 1 18.87 -12.81 -16.04
CA MET A 1 17.69 -12.56 -16.89
C MET A 1 16.53 -12.26 -15.96
N GLY A 2 16.23 -10.97 -15.72
CA GLY A 2 15.13 -10.55 -14.85
C GLY A 2 13.94 -10.16 -15.71
N GLU A 3 12.82 -10.83 -15.52
CA GLU A 3 11.57 -10.56 -16.22
C GLU A 3 11.01 -9.20 -15.75
N VAL A 4 11.07 -8.21 -16.62
CA VAL A 4 10.44 -6.89 -16.43
C VAL A 4 9.06 -6.94 -17.05
N VAL A 5 8.03 -7.04 -16.20
CA VAL A 5 6.63 -6.97 -16.63
C VAL A 5 6.23 -5.50 -16.72
N GLN A 6 6.20 -4.97 -17.94
CA GLN A 6 5.83 -3.59 -18.25
C GLN A 6 4.30 -3.46 -18.30
N LEU A 7 3.68 -2.95 -17.23
CA LEU A 7 2.27 -2.55 -17.20
C LEU A 7 2.15 -1.11 -17.69
N GLY A 8 1.24 -0.87 -18.63
CA GLY A 8 1.14 0.36 -19.40
C GLY A 8 0.84 1.64 -18.61
N ALA A 9 1.31 2.74 -19.22
CA ALA A 9 0.92 4.14 -19.04
C ALA A 9 1.26 4.83 -17.69
N GLY A 10 2.41 5.52 -17.67
CA GLY A 10 2.52 6.84 -17.02
C GLY A 10 3.49 7.00 -15.86
N TYR A 11 3.97 5.93 -15.23
CA TYR A 11 5.04 6.00 -14.23
C TYR A 11 5.97 4.78 -14.38
N PRO A 12 7.19 4.95 -14.91
CA PRO A 12 8.16 3.86 -14.91
C PRO A 12 8.69 3.71 -13.48
N ASP A 13 8.70 2.47 -12.98
CA ASP A 13 9.42 2.01 -11.78
C ASP A 13 8.85 2.29 -10.38
N GLU A 14 7.78 3.07 -10.18
CA GLU A 14 7.19 3.18 -8.84
C GLU A 14 6.45 1.89 -8.47
N SER A 15 7.07 1.07 -7.62
CA SER A 15 6.42 -0.12 -7.05
C SER A 15 5.31 0.29 -6.09
N LEU A 16 4.22 -0.49 -6.00
CA LEU A 16 3.14 -0.29 -5.02
C LEU A 16 3.68 -0.09 -3.59
N LEU A 17 4.75 -0.81 -3.22
CA LEU A 17 5.43 -0.64 -1.94
C LEU A 17 6.08 0.75 -1.78
N ASP A 18 6.73 1.27 -2.82
CA ASP A 18 7.34 2.60 -2.77
C ASP A 18 6.27 3.69 -2.61
N PHE A 19 5.17 3.56 -3.35
CA PHE A 19 4.00 4.43 -3.21
C PHE A 19 3.44 4.43 -1.78
N LEU A 20 3.25 3.24 -1.18
CA LEU A 20 2.78 3.09 0.20
C LEU A 20 3.76 3.67 1.23
N LYS A 21 5.07 3.60 0.95
CA LYS A 21 6.11 4.14 1.82
C LYS A 21 6.12 5.67 1.83
N ARG A 22 5.84 6.30 0.69
CA ARG A 22 5.86 7.76 0.51
C ARG A 22 4.59 8.43 1.02
N GLU A 23 3.42 7.89 0.69
CA GLU A 23 2.13 8.50 1.00
C GLU A 23 1.61 8.13 2.41
N GLY A 24 2.08 7.02 2.98
CA GLY A 24 1.55 6.47 4.23
C GLY A 24 0.23 5.73 4.00
N PRO A 25 -0.76 5.84 4.91
CA PRO A 25 -2.01 5.11 4.79
C PRO A 25 -2.83 5.57 3.59
N VAL A 26 -2.88 4.74 2.56
CA VAL A 26 -3.63 5.03 1.34
C VAL A 26 -4.85 4.14 1.21
N ARG A 27 -5.87 4.66 0.54
CA ARG A 27 -7.10 3.93 0.22
C ARG A 27 -6.91 3.08 -1.03
N THR A 28 -7.67 2.00 -1.12
CA THR A 28 -7.72 1.16 -2.34
C THR A 28 -8.06 1.97 -3.59
N ASP A 29 -8.91 2.99 -3.47
CA ASP A 29 -9.27 3.89 -4.58
C ASP A 29 -8.08 4.75 -5.04
N SER A 30 -7.28 5.26 -4.10
CA SER A 30 -6.06 6.01 -4.42
C SER A 30 -5.03 5.13 -5.15
N VAL A 31 -4.90 3.86 -4.74
CA VAL A 31 -4.06 2.87 -5.43
C VAL A 31 -4.62 2.58 -6.83
N ALA A 32 -5.92 2.33 -6.95
CA ALA A 32 -6.57 2.09 -8.23
C ALA A 32 -6.34 3.25 -9.22
N ASN A 33 -6.54 4.49 -8.78
CA ASN A 33 -6.36 5.67 -9.59
C ASN A 33 -4.88 5.90 -9.96
N ARG A 34 -3.95 5.69 -9.02
CA ARG A 34 -2.51 5.89 -9.26
C ARG A 34 -1.94 4.92 -10.29
N PHE A 35 -2.36 3.66 -10.24
CA PHE A 35 -1.84 2.58 -11.10
C PHE A 35 -2.73 2.27 -12.31
N GLY A 36 -3.82 3.02 -12.52
CA GLY A 36 -4.77 2.76 -13.60
C GLY A 36 -5.48 1.41 -13.48
N TRP A 37 -5.65 0.91 -12.26
CA TRP A 37 -6.26 -0.38 -11.97
C TRP A 37 -7.74 -0.25 -11.61
N THR A 38 -8.49 -1.34 -11.78
CA THR A 38 -9.83 -1.43 -11.19
C THR A 38 -9.73 -1.55 -9.67
N LEU A 39 -10.77 -1.14 -8.95
CA LEU A 39 -10.84 -1.31 -7.49
C LEU A 39 -10.63 -2.77 -7.05
N ALA A 40 -11.16 -3.72 -7.83
CA ALA A 40 -11.00 -5.15 -7.57
C ALA A 40 -9.54 -5.61 -7.76
N ALA A 41 -8.89 -5.18 -8.85
CA ALA A 41 -7.49 -5.49 -9.11
C ALA A 41 -6.58 -4.89 -8.03
N ALA A 42 -6.74 -3.60 -7.71
CA ALA A 42 -5.99 -2.93 -6.65
C ALA A 42 -6.16 -3.65 -5.30
N ARG A 43 -7.39 -4.03 -4.94
CA ARG A 43 -7.66 -4.81 -3.73
C ARG A 43 -6.98 -6.18 -3.75
N GLY A 44 -6.96 -6.86 -4.89
CA GLY A 44 -6.26 -8.12 -5.08
C GLY A 44 -4.75 -7.98 -4.83
N HIS A 45 -4.11 -6.98 -5.46
CA HIS A 45 -2.68 -6.71 -5.28
C HIS A 45 -2.34 -6.36 -3.82
N LEU A 46 -3.14 -5.52 -3.16
CA LEU A 46 -2.94 -5.16 -1.76
C LEU A 46 -3.08 -6.38 -0.83
N ARG A 47 -4.08 -7.24 -1.06
CA ARG A 47 -4.25 -8.49 -0.29
C ARG A 47 -3.08 -9.45 -0.49
N LEU A 48 -2.52 -9.55 -1.69
CA LEU A 48 -1.33 -10.37 -1.94
C LEU A 48 -0.11 -9.84 -1.16
N LEU A 49 0.09 -8.52 -1.10
CA LEU A 49 1.16 -7.91 -0.32
C LEU A 49 0.95 -8.07 1.19
N GLU A 50 -0.29 -8.02 1.66
CA GLU A 50 -0.64 -8.26 3.06
C GLU A 50 -0.37 -9.71 3.47
N GLN A 51 -0.75 -10.68 2.63
CA GLN A 51 -0.45 -12.10 2.87
C GLN A 51 1.06 -12.39 2.90
N LYS A 52 1.85 -11.64 2.13
CA LYS A 52 3.31 -11.70 2.16
C LYS A 52 3.94 -10.97 3.35
N GLY A 53 3.13 -10.29 4.17
CA GLY A 53 3.60 -9.56 5.36
C GLY A 53 4.31 -8.23 5.06
N HIS A 54 4.22 -7.71 3.83
CA HIS A 54 4.85 -6.43 3.47
C HIS A 54 4.03 -5.22 3.92
N ILE A 55 2.70 -5.36 3.96
CA ILE A 55 1.76 -4.28 4.27
C ILE A 55 0.67 -4.79 5.21
N VAL A 56 -0.03 -3.86 5.86
CA VAL A 56 -1.20 -4.16 6.71
C VAL A 56 -2.34 -3.23 6.39
N SER A 57 -3.56 -3.76 6.46
CA SER A 57 -4.76 -2.93 6.51
C SER A 57 -5.03 -2.47 7.94
N ARG A 58 -5.20 -1.16 8.14
CA ARG A 58 -5.66 -0.59 9.42
C ARG A 58 -6.84 0.33 9.20
N LEU A 59 -7.76 0.29 10.16
CA LEU A 59 -8.81 1.28 10.23
C LEU A 59 -8.21 2.56 10.81
N GLU A 60 -7.99 3.54 9.95
CA GLU A 60 -7.45 4.84 10.34
C GLU A 60 -8.56 5.88 10.41
N THR A 61 -8.50 6.69 11.45
CA THR A 61 -9.40 7.85 11.58
C THR A 61 -8.73 9.01 10.88
N VAL A 62 -9.21 9.39 9.70
CA VAL A 62 -8.69 10.58 9.03
C VAL A 62 -9.11 11.79 9.84
N ARG A 63 -8.16 12.53 10.41
CA ARG A 63 -8.41 13.85 10.99
C ARG A 63 -8.51 14.88 9.86
N GLY A 64 -9.62 14.83 9.13
CA GLY A 64 -10.00 15.81 8.10
C GLY A 64 -11.15 16.69 8.57
N ARG A 65 -11.02 18.01 8.37
CA ARG A 65 -11.79 19.15 8.93
C ARG A 65 -13.33 19.13 8.79
N ARG A 66 -13.98 18.09 8.22
CA ARG A 66 -15.45 18.06 8.07
C ARG A 66 -16.15 16.71 8.25
N SER A 67 -15.44 15.60 8.44
CA SER A 67 -16.07 14.33 8.77
C SER A 67 -15.02 13.38 9.32
N GLY A 68 -15.16 13.00 10.59
CA GLY A 68 -14.36 11.95 11.21
C GLY A 68 -14.72 10.58 10.65
N GLY A 69 -14.44 10.37 9.36
CA GLY A 69 -14.63 9.11 8.68
C GLY A 69 -13.52 8.13 9.08
N ARG A 70 -13.93 6.92 9.48
CA ARG A 70 -13.02 5.78 9.59
C ARG A 70 -12.78 5.25 8.18
N ILE A 71 -11.54 5.27 7.71
CA ILE A 71 -11.15 4.67 6.43
C ILE A 71 -10.29 3.45 6.69
N TYR A 72 -10.40 2.45 5.83
CA TYR A 72 -9.39 1.40 5.77
C TYR A 72 -8.22 1.92 4.92
N GLY A 73 -7.11 2.19 5.58
CA GLY A 73 -5.83 2.57 4.98
C GLY A 73 -4.90 1.37 4.91
N TRP A 74 -4.15 1.29 3.81
CA TRP A 74 -3.06 0.33 3.63
C TRP A 74 -1.75 1.03 3.91
N SER A 75 -0.94 0.44 4.79
CA SER A 75 0.36 0.99 5.19
C SER A 75 1.42 -0.09 5.13
N ILE A 76 2.66 0.30 4.82
CA ILE A 76 3.81 -0.60 4.95
C ILE A 76 3.94 -1.05 6.40
N VAL A 77 4.19 -2.35 6.60
CA VAL A 77 4.63 -2.84 7.91
C VAL A 77 6.00 -2.20 8.15
N PRO A 78 6.17 -1.35 9.17
CA PRO A 78 7.50 -0.84 9.48
C PRO A 78 8.39 -2.07 9.65
N ALA A 79 9.56 -2.08 8.98
CA ALA A 79 10.54 -3.11 9.25
C ALA A 79 10.85 -3.01 10.74
N THR A 80 10.22 -3.88 11.53
CA THR A 80 10.52 -3.99 12.94
C THR A 80 12.00 -4.28 12.95
N GLY A 81 12.80 -3.30 13.38
CA GLY A 81 14.23 -3.50 13.57
C GLY A 81 14.37 -4.78 14.36
N GLY A 82 14.95 -5.79 13.72
CA GLY A 82 15.44 -6.96 14.42
C GLY A 82 16.62 -6.49 15.26
N ASP A 83 16.33 -5.90 16.40
CA ASP A 83 17.28 -5.74 17.50
C ASP A 83 16.51 -5.93 18.79
N THR A 84 16.32 -7.19 19.14
CA THR A 84 16.19 -7.56 20.54
C THR A 84 17.05 -8.81 20.70
N PRO A 85 18.32 -8.69 21.10
CA PRO A 85 19.05 -9.84 21.61
C PRO A 85 18.26 -10.35 22.81
N ARG A 86 17.74 -11.58 22.69
CA ARG A 86 17.01 -12.24 23.77
C ARG A 86 18.04 -12.64 24.84
N PRO A 87 17.89 -12.21 26.11
CA PRO A 87 18.71 -12.72 27.21
C PRO A 87 18.40 -14.18 27.51
#